data_AF-A0A9W8AYU2-F1
#
_entry.id   AF-A0A9W8AYU2-F1
#
_cell.length_a   1.000
_cell.length_b   1.000
_cell.length_c   1.000
_cell.angle_alpha   90.00
_cell.angle_beta   90.00
_cell.angle_gamma   90.00
#
_symmetry.space_group_name_H-M   'P 1'
#
loop_
_entity.id
_entity.type
_entity.pdbx_description
1 polymer ?
#
loop_
_entity_poly.entity_id
_entity_poly.type
_entity_poly.pdbx_seq_one_letter_code
_entity_poly.pdbx_strand_id
1 'polypeptide(L)'
;MSDTPPTSNAGTAAAAVETKDELLARQRKESRDLVAKTTALRKEARGNKKRKKELLQEIETLEAELKERHAQELAQWETLANKDSTAATESGIESAMDNMSFYRENLEDQAAKRISKNQKEKVCLAML
;
A
#
# COMPACT_ATOMS: atom_id res chain seq x y z
N MET A 1 -17.47 37.28 -24.93
CA MET A 1 -16.26 37.76 -24.24
C MET A 1 -16.33 37.12 -22.86
N SER A 2 -15.74 35.95 -22.66
CA SER A 2 -14.31 35.70 -22.30
C SER A 2 -14.29 35.25 -20.83
N ASP A 3 -13.74 34.15 -20.37
CA ASP A 3 -12.99 33.05 -20.96
C ASP A 3 -13.13 31.89 -19.95
N THR A 4 -13.32 30.66 -20.41
CA THR A 4 -13.18 29.47 -19.56
C THR A 4 -11.70 29.26 -19.25
N PRO A 5 -11.29 29.09 -17.98
CA PRO A 5 -9.91 28.77 -17.67
C PRO A 5 -9.57 27.37 -18.23
N PRO A 6 -8.36 27.20 -18.82
CA PRO A 6 -7.96 25.93 -19.39
C PRO A 6 -7.80 24.89 -18.28
N THR A 7 -8.42 23.73 -18.49
CA THR A 7 -8.20 22.50 -17.74
C THR A 7 -6.71 22.19 -17.70
N SER A 8 -6.11 22.28 -16.51
CA SER A 8 -4.74 21.85 -16.23
C SER A 8 -4.67 20.33 -16.38
N ASN A 9 -4.32 19.90 -17.59
CA ASN A 9 -3.88 18.55 -17.89
C ASN A 9 -2.43 18.42 -17.41
N ALA A 10 -2.24 18.17 -16.11
CA ALA A 10 -0.94 17.84 -15.53
C ALA A 10 -0.59 16.37 -15.83
N GLY A 11 -0.43 16.08 -17.11
CA GLY A 11 0.07 14.81 -17.64
C GLY A 11 1.42 15.05 -18.32
N THR A 12 2.43 15.45 -17.55
CA THR A 12 3.79 15.61 -18.09
C THR A 12 4.54 14.28 -17.97
N ALA A 13 4.40 13.47 -19.02
CA ALA A 13 5.34 12.43 -19.37
C ALA A 13 6.62 13.08 -19.92
N ALA A 14 7.72 13.05 -19.17
CA ALA A 14 9.06 13.26 -19.71
C ALA A 14 10.10 12.68 -18.75
N ALA A 15 10.96 11.80 -19.27
CA ALA A 15 12.05 11.11 -18.59
C ALA A 15 13.18 12.08 -18.16
N ALA A 16 12.91 12.94 -17.18
CA ALA A 16 13.94 13.50 -16.32
C ALA A 16 14.15 12.52 -15.16
N VAL A 17 15.41 12.28 -14.78
CA VAL A 17 15.75 11.43 -13.64
C VAL A 17 14.93 11.89 -12.42
N GLU A 18 13.96 11.09 -12.01
CA GLU A 18 13.11 11.40 -10.85
C GLU A 18 14.01 11.59 -9.63
N THR A 19 13.73 12.62 -8.83
CA THR A 19 14.47 12.83 -7.58
C THR A 19 14.22 11.66 -6.63
N LYS A 20 15.15 11.39 -5.70
CA LYS A 20 14.99 10.28 -4.73
C LYS A 20 13.64 10.35 -4.00
N ASP A 21 13.22 11.57 -3.68
CA ASP A 21 11.97 11.82 -2.96
C ASP A 21 10.73 11.52 -3.82
N GLU A 22 10.77 11.82 -5.11
CA GLU A 22 9.71 11.47 -6.07
C GLU A 22 9.60 9.96 -6.26
N LEU A 23 10.75 9.27 -6.40
CA LEU A 23 10.82 7.80 -6.45
C LEU A 23 10.19 7.20 -5.20
N LEU A 24 10.61 7.64 -4.01
CA LEU A 24 10.06 7.16 -2.74
C LEU A 24 8.57 7.50 -2.59
N ALA A 25 8.11 8.66 -3.05
CA ALA A 25 6.70 9.03 -3.04
C ALA A 25 5.86 8.10 -3.92
N ARG A 26 6.35 7.73 -5.10
CA ARG A 26 5.73 6.74 -5.98
C ARG A 26 5.70 5.36 -5.33
N GLN A 27 6.82 4.89 -4.77
CA GLN A 27 6.90 3.59 -4.08
C GLN A 27 5.94 3.51 -2.87
N ARG A 28 5.79 4.60 -2.11
CA ARG A 28 4.80 4.70 -1.03
C ARG A 28 3.37 4.61 -1.55
N LYS A 29 3.06 5.26 -2.67
CA LYS A 29 1.73 5.17 -3.30
C LYS A 29 1.45 3.74 -3.75
N GLU A 30 2.38 3.10 -4.45
CA GLU A 30 2.26 1.71 -4.90
C GLU A 30 2.08 0.74 -3.71
N SER A 31 2.80 0.98 -2.60
CA SER A 31 2.63 0.19 -1.37
C SER A 31 1.21 0.33 -0.81
N ARG A 32 0.66 1.55 -0.73
CA ARG A 32 -0.72 1.76 -0.27
C ARG A 32 -1.75 1.10 -1.18
N ASP A 33 -1.58 1.23 -2.50
CA ASP A 33 -2.47 0.62 -3.49
C ASP A 33 -2.42 -0.91 -3.40
N LEU A 34 -1.23 -1.49 -3.15
CA LEU A 34 -1.08 -2.92 -2.92
C LEU A 34 -1.83 -3.36 -1.65
N VAL A 35 -1.73 -2.63 -0.53
CA VAL A 35 -2.47 -2.98 0.70
C VAL A 35 -3.99 -2.94 0.48
N ALA A 36 -4.49 -1.94 -0.27
CA ALA A 36 -5.90 -1.88 -0.64
C ALA A 36 -6.30 -3.11 -1.47
N LYS A 37 -5.50 -3.47 -2.47
CA LYS A 37 -5.71 -4.65 -3.33
C LYS A 37 -5.69 -5.96 -2.53
N THR A 38 -4.68 -6.20 -1.70
CA THR A 38 -4.56 -7.43 -0.90
C THR A 38 -5.68 -7.53 0.12
N THR A 39 -6.12 -6.41 0.70
CA THR A 39 -7.30 -6.37 1.59
C THR A 39 -8.58 -6.77 0.85
N ALA A 40 -8.79 -6.29 -0.39
CA ALA A 40 -9.92 -6.67 -1.21
C ALA A 40 -9.90 -8.17 -1.56
N LEU A 41 -8.75 -8.70 -2.01
CA LEU A 41 -8.59 -10.13 -2.32
C LEU A 41 -8.85 -11.02 -1.09
N ARG A 42 -8.36 -10.63 0.10
CA ARG A 42 -8.65 -11.33 1.35
C ARG A 42 -10.14 -11.32 1.71
N LYS A 43 -10.86 -10.25 1.37
CA LYS A 43 -12.31 -10.15 1.58
C LYS A 43 -13.09 -11.01 0.59
N GLU A 44 -12.67 -11.07 -0.67
CA GLU A 44 -13.28 -11.89 -1.70
C GLU A 44 -13.16 -13.40 -1.41
N ALA A 45 -12.06 -13.81 -0.78
CA ALA A 45 -11.82 -15.20 -0.38
C ALA A 45 -12.74 -15.72 0.76
N ARG A 46 -13.62 -14.88 1.33
CA ARG A 46 -14.43 -15.23 2.50
C ARG A 46 -15.36 -16.41 2.18
N GLY A 47 -15.07 -17.57 2.77
CA GLY A 47 -15.92 -18.77 2.70
C GLY A 47 -15.41 -19.88 1.78
N ASN A 48 -14.51 -19.59 0.83
CA ASN A 48 -13.93 -20.61 -0.05
C ASN A 48 -12.47 -20.92 0.35
N LYS A 49 -12.26 -22.06 1.04
CA LYS A 49 -10.94 -22.46 1.55
C LYS A 49 -9.89 -22.69 0.45
N LYS A 50 -10.30 -23.19 -0.73
CA LYS A 50 -9.39 -23.42 -1.86
C LYS A 50 -8.94 -22.08 -2.44
N ARG A 51 -9.91 -21.22 -2.78
CA ARG A 51 -9.65 -19.86 -3.30
C ARG A 51 -8.85 -19.02 -2.31
N LYS A 52 -9.05 -19.20 -0.99
CA LYS A 52 -8.25 -18.51 0.04
C LYS A 52 -6.77 -18.89 -0.01
N LYS A 53 -6.42 -20.15 -0.27
CA LYS A 53 -5.01 -20.55 -0.39
C LYS A 53 -4.38 -19.97 -1.64
N GLU A 54 -5.07 -20.08 -2.77
CA GLU A 54 -4.62 -19.51 -4.06
C GLU A 54 -4.42 -18.00 -3.96
N LEU A 55 -5.38 -17.27 -3.37
CA LEU A 55 -5.29 -15.82 -3.18
C LEU A 55 -4.21 -15.41 -2.17
N LEU A 56 -3.90 -16.24 -1.17
CA LEU A 56 -2.80 -15.95 -0.25
C LEU A 56 -1.44 -16.10 -0.92
N GLN A 57 -1.27 -17.12 -1.77
CA GLN A 57 -0.06 -17.28 -2.58
C GLN A 57 0.09 -16.12 -3.57
N GLU A 58 -1.00 -15.73 -4.23
CA GLU A 58 -1.01 -14.56 -5.12
C GLU A 58 -0.62 -13.28 -4.37
N ILE A 59 -1.13 -13.05 -3.16
CA ILE A 59 -0.76 -11.90 -2.33
C ILE A 59 0.73 -11.93 -1.98
N GLU A 60 1.27 -13.09 -1.62
CA GLU A 60 2.69 -13.26 -1.31
C GLU A 60 3.57 -12.95 -2.53
N THR A 61 3.20 -13.46 -3.71
CA THR A 61 3.88 -13.15 -4.98
C THR A 61 3.84 -11.65 -5.29
N LEU A 62 2.66 -11.01 -5.20
CA LEU A 62 2.51 -9.58 -5.46
C LEU A 62 3.33 -8.71 -4.48
N GLU A 63 3.41 -9.10 -3.21
CA GLU A 63 4.22 -8.41 -2.20
C GLU A 63 5.73 -8.60 -2.45
N ALA A 64 6.14 -9.78 -2.88
CA ALA A 64 7.54 -10.07 -3.22
C ALA A 64 7.98 -9.30 -4.47
N GLU A 65 7.19 -9.36 -5.54
CA GLU A 65 7.46 -8.64 -6.80
C GLU A 65 7.55 -7.13 -6.58
N LEU A 66 6.64 -6.56 -5.78
CA LEU A 66 6.68 -5.11 -5.50
C LEU A 66 7.96 -4.72 -4.76
N LYS A 67 8.33 -5.49 -3.72
CA LYS A 67 9.57 -5.25 -2.96
C LYS A 67 10.81 -5.40 -3.83
N GLU A 68 10.84 -6.42 -4.66
CA GLU A 68 11.96 -6.65 -5.58
C GLU A 68 12.09 -5.50 -6.57
N ARG A 69 11.00 -5.05 -7.20
CA ARG A 69 11.01 -3.89 -8.09
C ARG A 69 11.49 -2.63 -7.37
N HIS A 70 10.96 -2.33 -6.18
CA HIS A 70 11.39 -1.15 -5.42
C HIS A 70 12.86 -1.21 -5.02
N ALA A 71 13.38 -2.38 -4.65
CA ALA A 71 14.79 -2.57 -4.35
C ALA A 71 15.67 -2.40 -5.60
N GLN A 72 15.24 -2.91 -6.75
CA GLN A 72 15.95 -2.73 -8.01
C GLN A 72 15.96 -1.25 -8.44
N GLU A 73 14.83 -0.55 -8.32
CA GLU A 73 14.74 0.89 -8.63
C GLU A 73 15.66 1.72 -7.73
N LEU A 74 15.70 1.42 -6.42
CA LEU A 74 16.60 2.07 -5.48
C LEU A 74 18.06 1.79 -5.80
N ALA A 75 18.42 0.54 -6.09
CA ALA A 75 19.78 0.17 -6.47
C ALA A 75 20.20 0.85 -7.78
N GLN A 76 19.31 0.92 -8.78
CA GLN A 76 19.56 1.64 -10.02
C GLN A 76 19.76 3.14 -9.76
N TRP A 77 18.89 3.75 -8.97
CA TRP A 77 19.00 5.16 -8.59
C TRP A 77 20.31 5.44 -7.85
N GLU A 78 20.71 4.59 -6.91
CA GLU A 78 21.98 4.70 -6.20
C GLU A 78 23.18 4.58 -7.14
N THR A 79 23.17 3.62 -8.09
CA THR A 79 24.26 3.49 -9.07
C THR A 79 24.37 4.68 -10.02
N LEU A 80 23.24 5.30 -10.37
CA LEU A 80 23.19 6.53 -11.17
C LEU A 80 23.69 7.72 -10.36
N ALA A 81 23.21 7.89 -9.13
CA ALA A 81 23.63 8.96 -8.23
C ALA A 81 25.13 8.89 -7.89
N ASN A 82 25.69 7.70 -7.67
CA ASN A 82 27.13 7.52 -7.37
C ASN A 82 28.04 7.79 -8.57
N LYS A 83 27.53 7.74 -9.80
CA LYS A 83 28.28 8.16 -10.99
C LYS A 83 28.39 9.69 -11.09
N ASP A 84 27.49 10.43 -10.45
CA ASP A 84 27.38 11.87 -10.63
C ASP A 84 27.93 12.72 -9.47
N SER A 85 27.90 12.30 -8.20
CA SER A 85 28.64 13.00 -7.12
C SER A 85 28.63 12.30 -5.76
N THR A 86 29.77 12.41 -5.09
CA THR A 86 30.01 12.21 -3.66
C THR A 86 28.98 12.91 -2.75
N ALA A 87 28.57 12.21 -1.69
CA ALA A 87 27.94 12.69 -0.44
C ALA A 87 26.45 13.07 -0.46
N ALA A 88 25.63 12.24 0.21
CA ALA A 88 24.71 12.64 1.28
C ALA A 88 23.92 11.41 1.75
N THR A 89 24.37 10.83 2.85
CA THR A 89 23.66 9.82 3.64
C THR A 89 22.57 10.52 4.46
N GLU A 90 21.53 9.74 4.83
CA GLU A 90 20.52 10.03 5.87
C GLU A 90 19.19 10.63 5.40
N SER A 91 18.19 9.77 5.18
CA SER A 91 16.80 9.98 5.61
C SER A 91 16.00 8.70 5.34
N GLY A 92 15.91 7.80 6.33
CA GLY A 92 15.31 6.48 6.15
C GLY A 92 14.35 6.03 7.25
N ILE A 93 14.12 6.82 8.30
CA ILE A 93 13.50 6.31 9.54
C ILE A 93 12.05 6.79 9.73
N GLU A 94 11.63 7.90 9.11
CA GLU A 94 10.28 8.47 9.36
C GLU A 94 9.13 7.64 8.74
N SER A 95 9.37 6.87 7.68
CA SER A 95 8.28 6.25 6.88
C SER A 95 7.67 4.97 7.45
N ALA A 96 8.26 4.37 8.49
CA ALA A 96 7.71 3.14 9.08
C ALA A 96 6.41 3.37 9.88
N MET A 97 6.20 4.59 10.39
CA MET A 97 5.05 4.90 11.26
C MET A 97 3.74 5.07 10.47
N ASP A 98 3.79 5.66 9.27
CA ASP A 98 2.59 5.88 8.44
C ASP A 98 2.00 4.57 7.90
N ASN A 99 2.87 3.61 7.55
CA ASN A 99 2.40 2.32 7.02
C ASN A 99 1.70 1.50 8.11
N MET A 100 2.21 1.52 9.35
CA MET A 100 1.61 0.81 10.49
C MET A 100 0.25 1.38 10.93
N SER A 101 0.01 2.67 10.74
CA SER A 101 -1.25 3.33 11.09
C SER A 101 -2.44 2.73 10.32
N PHE A 102 -2.29 2.51 9.02
CA PHE A 102 -3.35 1.94 8.16
C PHE A 102 -3.66 0.47 8.51
N TYR A 103 -2.65 -0.33 8.86
CA TYR A 103 -2.88 -1.71 9.30
C TYR A 103 -3.61 -1.78 10.64
N ARG A 104 -3.36 -0.84 11.56
CA ARG A 104 -4.05 -0.78 12.87
C ARG A 104 -5.54 -0.50 12.70
N GLU A 105 -5.89 0.49 11.90
CA GLU A 105 -7.29 0.94 11.72
C GLU A 105 -8.16 -0.17 11.09
N ASN A 106 -7.62 -0.93 10.13
CA ASN A 106 -8.32 -2.05 9.51
C ASN A 106 -8.40 -3.31 10.41
N LEU A 107 -7.51 -3.46 11.40
CA LEU A 107 -7.57 -4.53 12.40
C LEU A 107 -8.65 -4.26 13.45
N GLU A 108 -8.72 -3.03 13.95
CA GLU A 108 -9.68 -2.60 14.98
C GLU A 108 -11.12 -2.70 14.47
N ASP A 109 -11.33 -2.31 13.20
CA ASP A 109 -12.64 -2.37 12.56
C ASP A 109 -13.13 -3.81 12.33
N GLN A 110 -12.21 -4.77 12.19
CA GLN A 110 -12.53 -6.20 12.15
C GLN A 110 -12.75 -6.82 13.53
N ALA A 111 -12.05 -6.35 14.57
CA ALA A 111 -12.24 -6.80 15.94
C ALA A 111 -13.60 -6.35 16.50
N ALA A 112 -13.98 -5.09 16.30
CA ALA A 112 -15.25 -4.53 16.75
C ALA A 112 -16.47 -5.30 16.21
N LYS A 113 -16.43 -5.71 14.93
CA LYS A 113 -17.49 -6.49 14.28
C LYS A 113 -17.66 -7.91 14.86
N ARG A 114 -16.60 -8.51 15.41
CA ARG A 114 -16.66 -9.85 16.04
C ARG A 114 -17.20 -9.79 17.46
N ILE A 115 -16.88 -8.73 18.21
CA ILE A 115 -17.39 -8.49 19.56
C ILE A 115 -18.92 -8.26 19.52
N SER A 116 -19.41 -7.47 18.56
CA SER A 116 -20.85 -7.21 18.39
C SER A 116 -21.69 -8.47 18.09
N LYS A 117 -21.17 -9.40 17.27
CA LYS A 117 -21.88 -10.66 16.99
C LYS A 117 -22.01 -11.57 18.21
N ASN A 118 -20.94 -11.69 19.00
CA ASN A 118 -20.94 -12.50 20.22
C ASN A 118 -21.87 -11.92 21.31
N GLN A 119 -21.98 -10.59 21.40
CA GLN A 119 -22.93 -9.95 22.33
C GLN A 119 -24.38 -10.20 21.93
N LYS A 120 -24.71 -10.12 20.63
CA LYS A 120 -26.07 -10.40 20.13
C LYS A 120 -26.49 -11.86 20.33
N GLU A 121 -25.61 -12.82 20.09
CA GLU A 121 -25.88 -14.24 20.38
C GLU A 121 -26.09 -14.49 21.88
N LYS A 122 -25.26 -13.90 22.75
CA LYS A 122 -25.41 -14.06 24.20
C LYS A 122 -26.70 -13.44 24.75
N VAL A 123 -27.13 -12.29 24.22
CA VAL A 123 -28.40 -11.67 24.62
C VAL A 123 -29.59 -12.48 24.11
N CYS A 124 -29.53 -13.01 22.89
CA CYS A 124 -30.61 -13.82 22.32
C CYS A 124 -30.75 -15.17 23.04
N LEU A 125 -29.65 -15.74 23.55
CA LEU A 125 -29.66 -16.99 24.31
C LEU A 125 -30.10 -16.79 25.78
N ALA A 126 -30.02 -15.58 26.31
CA ALA A 126 -30.43 -15.26 27.68
C ALA A 126 -31.92 -14.85 27.80
N MET A 127 -32.64 -14.72 26.68
CA MET A 127 -34.07 -14.38 26.62
C MET A 127 -34.99 -15.58 26.30
N LEU A 128 -34.43 -16.78 26.21
CA LEU A 128 -35.13 -18.06 26.05
C LEU A 128 -34.98 -18.89 27.32
#